data_AF-A0A7V0MJD9-F1
#
_entry.id   AF-A0A7V0MJD9-F1
#
_cell.length_a   1.000
_cell.length_b   1.000
_cell.length_c   1.000
_cell.angle_alpha   90.00
_cell.angle_beta   90.00
_cell.angle_gamma   90.00
#
_symmetry.space_group_name_H-M   'P 1'
#
loop_
_entity.id
_entity.type
_entity.pdbx_description
1 polymer ?
#
loop_
_entity_poly.entity_id
_entity_poly.type
_entity_poly.pdbx_seq_one_letter_code
_entity_poly.pdbx_strand_id
1 'polypeptide(L)'
;MIKTLTIRNFKSVKQLKLDCGEINLFIGEPNTGKSNILEALGLLSWCGFLSSPLKDYVRFSVVQDLFYDGIPDVPVVIEVEGDVPVRLSVDLADGRFHLRRSYQEKGEKVVLEDLQLDHTGMLRTLVPEHSP
;
A
#
# COMPACT_ATOMS: atom_id res chain seq x y z
N MET A 1 13.83 -12.09 0.69
CA MET A 1 13.42 -12.07 -0.73
C MET A 1 11.91 -12.16 -0.85
N ILE A 2 11.32 -11.44 -1.80
CA ILE A 2 9.89 -11.52 -2.15
C ILE A 2 9.68 -12.79 -2.98
N LYS A 3 8.77 -13.67 -2.55
CA LYS A 3 8.39 -14.90 -3.26
C LYS A 3 7.09 -14.73 -4.04
N THR A 4 6.13 -14.00 -3.46
CA THR A 4 4.84 -13.75 -4.11
C THR A 4 4.40 -12.32 -3.81
N LEU A 5 3.87 -11.64 -4.83
CA LEU A 5 3.27 -10.32 -4.73
C LEU A 5 1.79 -10.42 -5.10
N THR A 6 0.92 -9.96 -4.19
CA THR A 6 -0.51 -9.82 -4.44
C THR A 6 -0.89 -8.34 -4.33
N ILE A 7 -1.61 -7.82 -5.32
CA ILE A 7 -2.13 -6.45 -5.36
C ILE A 7 -3.64 -6.54 -5.61
N ARG A 8 -4.43 -5.78 -4.85
CA ARG A 8 -5.88 -5.66 -5.04
C ARG A 8 -6.30 -4.21 -4.93
N ASN A 9 -7.20 -3.82 -5.84
CA ASN A 9 -7.85 -2.52 -5.92
C ASN A 9 -6.89 -1.32 -5.89
N PHE A 10 -5.69 -1.45 -6.47
CA PHE A 10 -4.70 -0.38 -6.50
C PHE A 10 -4.63 0.24 -7.89
N LYS A 11 -5.05 1.50 -8.03
CA LYS A 11 -5.06 2.23 -9.30
C LYS A 11 -5.74 1.42 -10.41
N SER A 12 -5.09 1.19 -11.54
CA SER A 12 -5.67 0.35 -12.61
C SER A 12 -5.63 -1.16 -12.33
N VAL A 13 -5.04 -1.61 -11.22
CA VAL A 13 -4.87 -3.03 -10.88
C VAL A 13 -6.01 -3.47 -9.97
N LYS A 14 -7.05 -4.09 -10.55
CA LYS A 14 -8.16 -4.67 -9.78
C LYS A 14 -7.69 -5.84 -8.91
N GLN A 15 -6.99 -6.79 -9.52
CA GLN A 15 -6.43 -7.95 -8.86
C GLN A 15 -5.23 -8.47 -9.65
N LEU A 16 -4.14 -8.75 -8.94
CA LEU A 16 -2.93 -9.35 -9.47
C LEU A 16 -2.32 -10.26 -8.41
N LYS A 17 -1.90 -11.45 -8.80
CA LYS A 17 -1.04 -12.32 -8.01
C LYS A 17 0.09 -12.81 -8.90
N LEU A 18 1.32 -12.65 -8.45
CA LEU A 18 2.53 -12.98 -9.19
C LEU A 18 3.49 -13.74 -8.29
N ASP A 19 4.06 -14.82 -8.81
CA ASP A 19 5.25 -15.42 -8.22
C ASP A 19 6.49 -14.67 -8.70
N CYS A 20 7.37 -14.32 -7.77
CA CYS A 20 8.52 -13.48 -8.01
C CYS A 20 9.80 -14.32 -8.08
N GLY A 21 10.56 -14.14 -9.16
CA GLY A 21 11.92 -14.65 -9.27
C GLY A 21 12.95 -13.65 -8.76
N GLU A 22 14.24 -13.97 -8.91
CA GLU A 22 15.35 -13.05 -8.64
C GLU A 22 15.28 -11.81 -9.54
N ILE A 23 14.85 -11.99 -10.78
CA ILE A 23 14.65 -10.94 -11.78
C ILE A 23 13.23 -11.09 -12.33
N ASN A 24 12.46 -9.99 -12.31
CA ASN A 24 11.07 -9.95 -12.79
C ASN A 24 10.96 -8.92 -13.92
N LEU A 25 10.47 -9.35 -15.08
CA LEU A 25 10.37 -8.51 -16.27
C LEU A 25 8.90 -8.25 -16.62
N PHE A 26 8.45 -7.01 -16.45
CA PHE A 26 7.08 -6.59 -16.75
C PHE A 26 7.01 -5.91 -18.13
N ILE A 27 6.47 -6.61 -19.14
CA ILE A 27 6.35 -6.13 -20.53
C ILE A 27 4.89 -5.97 -20.93
N GLY A 28 4.60 -4.98 -21.76
CA GLY A 28 3.27 -4.73 -22.32
C GLY A 28 3.13 -3.32 -22.86
N GLU A 29 2.06 -3.07 -23.61
CA GLU A 29 1.75 -1.77 -24.23
C GLU A 29 1.71 -0.61 -23.20
N PRO A 30 1.94 0.64 -23.61
CA PRO A 30 1.75 1.80 -22.73
C PRO A 30 0.40 1.75 -21.97
N ASN A 31 0.39 2.26 -20.74
CA ASN A 31 -0.82 2.38 -19.89
C ASN A 31 -1.51 1.08 -19.45
N THR A 32 -0.90 -0.09 -19.62
CA THR A 32 -1.44 -1.38 -19.15
C THR A 32 -1.26 -1.65 -17.64
N GLY A 33 -0.85 -0.64 -16.85
CA GLY A 33 -0.69 -0.79 -15.40
C GLY A 33 0.66 -1.34 -14.92
N LYS A 34 1.64 -1.55 -15.82
CA LYS A 34 3.00 -1.97 -15.43
C LYS A 34 3.63 -1.07 -14.37
N SER A 35 3.52 0.26 -14.55
CA SER A 35 3.99 1.21 -13.54
C SER A 35 3.22 1.11 -12.24
N ASN A 36 1.93 0.76 -12.26
CA ASN A 36 1.14 0.58 -11.04
C ASN A 36 1.61 -0.62 -10.22
N ILE A 37 2.17 -1.67 -10.84
CA ILE A 37 2.83 -2.78 -10.12
C ILE A 37 4.05 -2.25 -9.34
N LEU A 38 4.90 -1.44 -9.99
CA LEU A 38 6.07 -0.84 -9.35
C LEU A 38 5.69 0.19 -8.28
N GLU A 39 4.63 0.97 -8.51
CA GLU A 39 4.13 1.94 -7.54
C GLU A 39 3.47 1.28 -6.32
N ALA A 40 2.88 0.09 -6.46
CA ALA A 40 2.43 -0.70 -5.31
C ALA A 40 3.62 -1.12 -4.43
N LEU A 41 4.73 -1.55 -5.04
CA LEU A 41 5.98 -1.80 -4.32
C LEU A 41 6.55 -0.51 -3.73
N GLY A 42 6.41 0.62 -4.42
CA GLY A 42 6.76 1.96 -3.91
C GLY A 42 5.96 2.31 -2.65
N LEU A 43 4.65 2.08 -2.64
CA LEU A 43 3.78 2.27 -1.48
C LEU A 43 4.24 1.39 -0.29
N LEU A 44 4.53 0.10 -0.56
CA LEU A 44 5.04 -0.82 0.45
C LEU A 44 6.39 -0.34 1.02
N SER A 45 7.31 0.11 0.17
CA SER A 45 8.61 0.64 0.58
C SER A 45 8.47 1.89 1.42
N TRP A 46 7.63 2.85 1.00
CA TRP A 46 7.35 4.06 1.75
C TRP A 46 6.84 3.74 3.14
N CYS A 47 5.92 2.77 3.24
CA CYS A 47 5.38 2.32 4.52
C CYS A 47 6.45 1.77 5.45
N GLY A 48 7.59 1.28 4.95
CA GLY A 48 8.70 0.79 5.77
C GLY A 48 9.50 1.89 6.47
N PHE A 49 9.60 3.08 5.86
CA PHE A 49 10.48 4.16 6.33
C PHE A 49 9.73 5.37 6.87
N LEU A 50 8.57 5.72 6.32
CA LEU A 50 7.69 6.83 6.73
C LEU A 50 8.39 8.20 6.95
N SER A 51 9.58 8.39 6.37
CA SER A 51 10.46 9.54 6.63
C SER A 51 10.34 10.66 5.59
N SER A 52 9.59 10.44 4.52
CA SER A 52 9.35 11.40 3.44
C SER A 52 7.89 11.35 2.98
N PRO A 53 7.42 12.33 2.18
CA PRO A 53 6.06 12.30 1.63
C PRO A 53 5.80 11.07 0.75
N LEU A 54 4.57 10.52 0.81
CA LEU A 54 4.17 9.39 -0.03
C LEU A 54 4.30 9.69 -1.54
N LYS A 55 4.17 10.97 -1.92
CA LYS A 55 4.30 11.43 -3.32
C LYS A 55 5.68 11.18 -3.94
N ASP A 56 6.71 10.96 -3.12
CA ASP A 56 8.05 10.63 -3.62
C ASP A 56 8.15 9.17 -4.12
N TYR A 57 7.20 8.31 -3.73
CA TYR A 57 7.16 6.88 -4.07
C TYR A 57 6.03 6.52 -5.02
N VAL A 58 4.90 7.24 -4.95
CA VAL A 58 3.68 6.93 -5.69
C VAL A 58 3.15 8.20 -6.33
N ARG A 59 2.75 8.14 -7.60
CA ARG A 59 2.24 9.30 -8.33
C ARG A 59 0.74 9.44 -8.13
N PHE A 60 0.28 10.49 -7.47
CA PHE A 60 -1.15 10.77 -7.29
C PHE A 60 -1.38 12.24 -6.97
N SER A 61 -2.59 12.72 -7.23
CA SER A 61 -3.03 14.06 -6.86
C SER A 61 -3.63 14.04 -5.45
N VAL A 62 -4.54 13.09 -5.22
CA VAL A 62 -5.25 12.85 -3.95
C VAL A 62 -5.21 11.37 -3.58
N VAL A 63 -5.35 11.05 -2.28
CA VAL A 63 -5.29 9.65 -1.80
C VAL A 63 -6.39 8.75 -2.41
N GLN A 64 -7.54 9.30 -2.84
CA GLN A 64 -8.54 8.55 -3.62
C GLN A 64 -7.95 7.93 -4.89
N ASP A 65 -6.95 8.55 -5.52
CA ASP A 65 -6.34 8.05 -6.76
C ASP A 65 -5.60 6.72 -6.57
N LEU A 66 -5.35 6.31 -5.33
CA LEU A 66 -4.74 5.01 -5.01
C LEU A 66 -5.73 3.86 -5.21
N PHE A 67 -7.03 4.14 -5.14
CA PHE A 67 -8.08 3.13 -5.19
C PHE A 67 -8.47 2.80 -6.63
N TYR A 68 -8.91 1.56 -6.86
CA TYR A 68 -9.35 1.11 -8.17
C TYR A 68 -10.58 1.89 -8.64
N ASP A 69 -10.48 2.45 -9.85
CA ASP A 69 -11.43 3.40 -10.43
C ASP A 69 -11.75 4.61 -9.52
N GLY A 70 -10.87 4.91 -8.55
CA GLY A 70 -11.10 5.94 -7.54
C GLY A 70 -12.23 5.62 -6.56
N ILE A 71 -12.61 4.35 -6.41
CA ILE A 71 -13.72 3.88 -5.55
C ILE A 71 -13.15 3.45 -4.18
N PRO A 72 -13.32 4.26 -3.12
CA PRO A 72 -12.73 3.97 -1.81
C PRO A 72 -13.50 2.94 -0.97
N ASP A 73 -14.68 2.50 -1.43
CA ASP A 73 -15.53 1.52 -0.76
C ASP A 73 -14.86 0.13 -0.64
N VAL A 74 -13.90 -0.16 -1.51
CA VAL A 74 -13.14 -1.41 -1.50
C VAL A 74 -11.68 -1.08 -1.17
N PRO A 75 -11.10 -1.69 -0.11
CA PRO A 75 -9.75 -1.34 0.32
C PRO A 75 -8.70 -1.71 -0.73
N VAL A 76 -7.67 -0.87 -0.82
CA VAL A 76 -6.39 -1.23 -1.44
C VAL A 76 -5.74 -2.28 -0.56
N VAL A 77 -5.23 -3.36 -1.15
CA VAL A 77 -4.45 -4.38 -0.43
C VAL A 77 -3.20 -4.74 -1.22
N ILE A 78 -2.06 -4.70 -0.54
CA ILE A 78 -0.77 -5.16 -1.08
C ILE A 78 -0.20 -6.17 -0.10
N GLU A 79 0.03 -7.38 -0.57
CA GLU A 79 0.56 -8.49 0.22
C GLU A 79 1.82 -9.01 -0.44
N VAL A 80 2.84 -9.24 0.38
CA VAL A 80 4.11 -9.83 -0.01
C VAL A 80 4.33 -11.05 0.86
N GLU A 81 4.53 -12.20 0.22
CA GLU A 81 5.02 -13.41 0.87
C GLU A 81 6.52 -13.55 0.60
N GLY A 82 7.27 -14.11 1.54
CA GLY A 82 8.72 -14.18 1.46
C GLY A 82 9.34 -14.56 2.79
N ASP A 83 10.55 -14.09 3.03
CA ASP A 83 11.24 -14.31 4.32
C ASP A 83 10.50 -13.63 5.48
N VAL A 84 9.92 -12.47 5.21
CA VAL A 84 9.04 -11.73 6.13
C VAL A 84 7.76 -11.42 5.37
N PRO A 85 6.65 -12.13 5.68
CA PRO A 85 5.35 -11.80 5.12
C PRO A 85 4.90 -10.41 5.57
N VAL A 86 4.44 -9.59 4.63
CA VAL A 86 3.93 -8.24 4.89
C VAL A 86 2.58 -8.07 4.22
N ARG A 87 1.64 -7.47 4.94
CA ARG A 87 0.36 -7.02 4.41
C ARG A 87 0.17 -5.55 4.70
N LEU A 88 -0.16 -4.80 3.66
CA LEU A 88 -0.53 -3.40 3.71
C LEU A 88 -1.97 -3.24 3.21
N SER A 89 -2.77 -2.41 3.88
CA SER A 89 -4.07 -1.97 3.37
C SER A 89 -4.27 -0.47 3.51
N VAL A 90 -5.01 0.10 2.56
CA VAL A 90 -5.55 1.46 2.64
C VAL A 90 -7.05 1.40 2.51
N ASP A 91 -7.78 1.95 3.48
CA ASP A 91 -9.23 2.05 3.49
C ASP A 91 -9.72 3.44 3.86
N LEU A 92 -10.94 3.78 3.45
CA LEU A 92 -11.63 4.98 3.88
C LEU A 92 -12.66 4.59 4.95
N ALA A 93 -12.45 5.08 6.17
CA ALA A 93 -13.37 4.90 7.29
C ALA A 93 -13.55 6.24 8.02
N ASP A 94 -14.76 6.55 8.47
CA ASP A 94 -15.08 7.79 9.20
C ASP A 94 -14.61 9.08 8.49
N GLY A 95 -14.64 9.06 7.15
CA GLY A 95 -14.18 10.17 6.30
C GLY A 95 -12.66 10.38 6.27
N ARG A 96 -11.87 9.42 6.77
CA ARG A 96 -10.40 9.45 6.83
C ARG A 96 -9.78 8.24 6.16
N PHE A 97 -8.60 8.42 5.57
CA PHE A 97 -7.83 7.33 5.00
C PHE A 97 -6.97 6.68 6.08
N HIS A 98 -7.17 5.39 6.28
CA HIS A 98 -6.44 4.56 7.21
C HIS A 98 -5.45 3.69 6.45
N LEU A 99 -4.19 3.77 6.83
CA LEU A 99 -3.11 2.93 6.34
C LEU A 99 -2.79 1.92 7.44
N ARG A 100 -3.00 0.64 7.17
CA ARG A 100 -2.69 -0.44 8.11
C ARG A 100 -1.60 -1.34 7.55
N ARG A 101 -0.52 -1.52 8.30
CA ARG A 101 0.55 -2.46 7.96
C ARG A 101 0.63 -3.55 9.02
N SER A 102 0.91 -4.78 8.59
CA SER A 102 1.23 -5.90 9.48
C SER A 102 2.32 -6.75 8.87
N TYR A 103 3.20 -7.29 9.72
CA TYR A 103 4.27 -8.20 9.29
C TYR A 103 4.38 -9.39 10.24
N GLN A 104 4.99 -10.47 9.75
CA GLN A 104 5.25 -11.66 10.57
C GLN A 104 6.74 -11.91 10.68
N GLU A 105 7.25 -11.89 11.91
CA GLU A 105 8.65 -12.21 12.20
C GLU A 105 8.69 -13.44 13.11
N LYS A 106 9.42 -14.49 12.69
CA LYS A 106 9.58 -15.76 13.44
C LYS A 106 8.26 -16.44 13.85
N GLY A 107 7.19 -16.27 13.06
CA GLY A 107 5.88 -16.90 13.31
C GLY A 107 4.97 -16.13 14.27
N GLU A 108 5.45 -15.04 14.87
CA GLU A 108 4.62 -14.11 15.62
C GLU A 108 4.10 -13.02 14.67
N LYS A 109 2.80 -12.73 14.74
CA LYS A 109 2.19 -11.62 14.01
C LYS A 109 2.52 -10.34 14.78
N VAL A 110 3.42 -9.54 14.22
CA VAL A 110 3.93 -8.33 14.86
C VAL A 110 3.28 -7.11 14.21
N VAL A 111 2.72 -6.28 15.10
CA VAL A 111 2.29 -4.88 14.94
C VAL A 111 1.34 -4.59 13.77
N LEU A 112 0.08 -4.30 14.13
CA LEU A 112 -0.83 -3.48 13.33
C LEU A 112 -0.59 -2.02 13.72
N GLU A 113 0.10 -1.27 12.88
CA GLU A 113 0.09 0.18 12.98
C GLU A 113 -1.05 0.70 12.11
N ASP A 114 -1.95 1.50 12.70
CA ASP A 114 -2.98 2.25 11.99
C ASP A 114 -2.55 3.72 11.93
N LEU A 115 -2.24 4.17 10.72
CA LEU A 115 -1.76 5.51 10.43
C LEU A 115 -2.80 6.27 9.61
N GLN A 116 -3.07 7.52 9.97
CA GLN A 116 -4.01 8.35 9.22
C GLN A 116 -3.29 9.16 8.14
N LEU A 117 -3.83 9.11 6.92
CA LEU A 117 -3.40 9.95 5.81
C LEU A 117 -4.40 11.08 5.60
N ASP A 118 -3.90 12.30 5.40
CA ASP A 118 -4.73 13.34 4.81
C ASP A 118 -4.93 13.12 3.30
N HIS A 119 -5.79 13.93 2.68
CA HIS A 119 -6.08 13.84 1.25
C HIS A 119 -4.85 13.99 0.33
N THR A 120 -3.74 14.58 0.83
CA THR A 120 -2.49 14.76 0.08
C THR A 120 -1.49 13.63 0.29
N GLY A 121 -1.78 12.69 1.19
CA GLY A 121 -0.90 11.57 1.53
C GLY A 121 0.14 11.91 2.59
N MET A 122 -0.04 13.00 3.36
CA MET A 122 0.76 13.26 4.55
C MET A 122 0.21 12.49 5.75
N LEU A 123 1.12 11.95 6.57
CA LEU A 123 0.76 11.35 7.84
C LEU A 123 0.22 12.43 8.78
N ARG A 124 -0.98 12.22 9.31
CA ARG A 124 -1.48 13.01 10.42
C ARG A 124 -0.83 12.49 11.69
N THR A 125 -0.15 13.37 12.43
CA THR A 125 0.21 13.08 13.81
C THR A 125 -1.06 12.74 14.57
N LEU A 126 -1.12 11.52 15.11
CA LEU A 126 -2.12 11.14 16.11
C LEU A 126 -1.86 12.05 17.31
N VAL A 127 -2.55 13.19 17.38
CA VAL A 127 -2.79 13.81 18.68
C VAL A 127 -3.61 12.76 19.42
N PRO A 128 -3.13 12.21 20.54
CA PRO A 128 -3.99 11.36 21.36
C PRO A 128 -5.16 12.25 21.71
N GLU A 129 -6.37 11.88 21.28
CA GLU A 129 -7.58 12.50 21.78
C GLU A 129 -7.52 12.36 23.29
N HIS A 130 -7.14 13.45 23.96
CA HIS A 130 -7.27 13.56 25.39
C HIS A 130 -8.76 13.45 25.65
N SER A 131 -9.14 12.37 26.32
CA SER A 131 -10.38 12.27 27.07
C SER A 131 -10.01 11.95 28.51
N PRO A 132 -10.59 12.60 29.52
CA PRO A 132 -11.26 13.91 29.56
C PRO A 132 -10.44 15.00 30.29
#